data_AF-A0A1G2V6N6-F1
#
_entry.id   AF-A0A1G2V6N6-F1
#
_cell.length_a   1.000
_cell.length_b   1.000
_cell.length_c   1.000
_cell.angle_alpha   90.00
_cell.angle_beta   90.00
_cell.angle_gamma   90.00
#
_symmetry.space_group_name_H-M   'P 1'
#
loop_
_entity.id
_entity.type
_entity.pdbx_description
1 polymer ?
#
loop_
_entity_poly.entity_id
_entity_poly.type
_entity_poly.pdbx_seq_one_letter_code
_entity_poly.pdbx_strand_id
1 'polypeptide(L)'
;MKSSTLRYAVAILACLSITGIISAATTISTNIDTGGNLSVTGGTTLTGAVAATGAVTLGDAATDVILSTGIFQASSTALFGGAVTTYANSTFGDAATDISLFTGRLHASSTALLSFPVSFYDSLTFASTTATTTVSFTSTGINFDSNTFVLDPNSNRIGILTATPAYSFEVNGTASSSNLIAGVSLGVASSSPSTTFGVAGSGYFSTGLGVGILNTTAGSILANVSVGVASSSPYVALGVTGTTTSSAGMVIGAGGTALNQVLSGTCTYNPAAAITGSTTLSTNCTSATGVRNGDRVYVTPRTLETHLIMTSASSTATDDVIQVSVYNTGVIGAITPTSATWTWMAIR
;
A
#
# COMPACT_ATOMS: atom_id res chain seq x y z
N MET A 1 113.59 -31.76 52.31
CA MET A 1 112.77 -31.87 51.07
C MET A 1 113.10 -33.18 50.36
N LYS A 2 112.43 -34.29 50.66
CA LYS A 2 112.59 -35.54 49.89
C LYS A 2 111.23 -36.25 49.78
N SER A 3 110.77 -36.39 48.54
CA SER A 3 109.54 -37.05 48.08
C SER A 3 108.19 -36.33 48.33
N SER A 4 107.76 -36.09 49.57
CA SER A 4 106.36 -35.67 49.84
C SER A 4 106.04 -34.23 49.41
N THR A 5 106.88 -33.25 49.75
CA THR A 5 106.67 -31.82 49.39
C THR A 5 106.73 -31.56 47.88
N LEU A 6 107.54 -32.32 47.13
CA LEU A 6 107.62 -32.21 45.67
C LEU A 6 106.35 -32.73 44.99
N ARG A 7 105.74 -33.80 45.54
CA ARG A 7 104.45 -34.34 45.04
C ARG A 7 103.31 -33.35 45.24
N TYR A 8 103.25 -32.68 46.38
CA TYR A 8 102.24 -31.63 46.63
C TYR A 8 102.46 -30.40 45.74
N ALA A 9 103.71 -29.95 45.55
CA ALA A 9 104.00 -28.81 44.67
C ALA A 9 103.65 -29.10 43.20
N VAL A 10 103.92 -30.31 42.72
CA VAL A 10 103.54 -30.75 41.36
C VAL A 10 102.02 -30.88 41.22
N ALA A 11 101.31 -31.40 42.22
CA ALA A 11 99.85 -31.48 42.20
C ALA A 11 99.19 -30.09 42.18
N ILE A 12 99.70 -29.14 42.97
CA ILE A 12 99.22 -27.75 42.98
C ILE A 12 99.50 -27.07 41.65
N LEU A 13 100.71 -27.23 41.08
CA LEU A 13 101.06 -26.65 39.79
C LEU A 13 100.25 -27.25 38.64
N ALA A 14 99.95 -28.56 38.69
CA ALA A 14 99.07 -29.22 37.75
C ALA A 14 97.62 -28.75 37.88
N CYS A 15 97.11 -28.59 39.11
CA CYS A 15 95.80 -27.99 39.32
C CYS A 15 95.75 -26.54 38.80
N LEU A 16 96.75 -25.71 39.13
CA LEU A 16 96.81 -24.33 38.67
C LEU A 16 96.94 -24.23 37.15
N SER A 17 97.73 -25.09 36.52
CA SER A 17 97.88 -25.10 35.05
C SER A 17 96.60 -25.56 34.37
N ILE A 18 95.90 -26.56 34.91
CA ILE A 18 94.60 -27.01 34.41
C ILE A 18 93.56 -25.89 34.57
N THR A 19 93.45 -25.25 35.74
CA THR A 19 92.52 -24.14 35.96
C THR A 19 92.83 -22.93 35.08
N GLY A 20 94.12 -22.61 34.88
CA GLY A 20 94.56 -21.53 33.99
C GLY A 20 94.28 -21.81 32.51
N ILE A 21 94.47 -23.04 32.04
CA ILE A 21 94.16 -23.44 30.65
C ILE A 21 92.65 -23.42 30.40
N ILE A 22 91.84 -23.91 31.35
CA ILE A 22 90.37 -23.93 31.21
C ILE A 22 89.81 -22.50 31.17
N SER A 23 90.35 -21.58 31.98
CA SER A 23 89.90 -20.18 31.98
C SER A 23 90.23 -19.43 30.68
N ALA A 24 91.13 -19.94 29.84
CA ALA A 24 91.53 -19.35 28.57
C ALA A 24 90.97 -20.10 27.33
N ALA A 25 90.30 -21.24 27.53
CA ALA A 25 89.77 -22.05 26.44
C ALA A 25 88.53 -21.38 25.82
N THR A 26 88.59 -21.09 24.53
CA THR A 26 87.46 -20.58 23.74
C THR A 26 86.49 -21.68 23.27
N THR A 27 86.86 -22.95 23.48
CA THR A 27 86.06 -24.13 23.16
C THR A 27 86.27 -25.19 24.25
N ILE A 28 85.19 -25.67 24.87
CA ILE A 28 85.25 -26.58 26.03
C ILE A 28 85.02 -28.06 25.63
N SER A 29 84.14 -28.34 24.65
CA SER A 29 83.86 -29.71 24.16
C SER A 29 82.98 -29.69 22.90
N THR A 30 82.84 -30.84 22.22
CA THR A 30 81.82 -31.09 21.18
C THR A 30 80.44 -31.37 21.79
N ASN A 31 80.41 -32.09 22.91
CA ASN A 31 79.20 -32.38 23.70
C ASN A 31 79.45 -31.93 25.15
N ILE A 32 78.48 -31.22 25.72
CA ILE A 32 78.49 -30.82 27.14
C ILE A 32 77.31 -31.53 27.80
N ASP A 33 77.62 -32.48 28.68
CA ASP A 33 76.64 -33.16 29.53
C ASP A 33 76.94 -32.78 30.99
N THR A 34 75.96 -32.15 31.64
CA THR A 34 76.06 -31.73 33.04
C THR A 34 75.02 -32.50 33.85
N GLY A 35 75.44 -33.12 34.96
CA GLY A 35 74.51 -33.77 35.90
C GLY A 35 73.58 -32.81 36.67
N GLY A 36 73.49 -31.54 36.25
CA GLY A 36 72.74 -30.45 36.87
C GLY A 36 72.59 -29.27 35.89
N ASN A 37 72.28 -28.08 36.42
CA ASN A 37 72.00 -26.90 35.60
C ASN A 37 73.26 -26.33 34.94
N LEU A 38 73.15 -25.94 33.67
CA LEU A 38 74.11 -25.07 33.00
C LEU A 38 73.69 -23.62 33.23
N SER A 39 74.52 -22.83 33.92
CA SER A 39 74.30 -21.40 34.14
C SER A 39 75.23 -20.58 33.26
N VAL A 40 74.67 -19.67 32.45
CA VAL A 40 75.43 -18.75 31.59
C VAL A 40 75.10 -17.33 32.00
N THR A 41 76.09 -16.56 32.43
CA THR A 41 75.90 -15.17 32.92
C THR A 41 75.96 -14.15 31.78
N GLY A 42 76.51 -14.52 30.62
CA GLY A 42 76.53 -13.70 29.40
C GLY A 42 75.49 -14.13 28.37
N GLY A 43 75.56 -13.55 27.17
CA GLY A 43 74.74 -13.97 26.03
C GLY A 43 75.07 -15.41 25.61
N THR A 44 74.03 -16.17 25.26
CA THR A 44 74.18 -17.50 24.67
C THR A 44 73.81 -17.43 23.19
N THR A 45 74.70 -17.89 22.30
CA THR A 45 74.44 -18.00 20.86
C THR A 45 74.48 -19.47 20.48
N LEU A 46 73.34 -20.01 20.04
CA LEU A 46 73.22 -21.37 19.50
C LEU A 46 72.98 -21.25 17.99
N THR A 47 73.90 -21.80 17.20
CA THR A 47 73.83 -21.73 15.73
C THR A 47 73.12 -22.93 15.10
N GLY A 48 72.96 -24.02 15.86
CA GLY A 48 72.21 -25.21 15.47
C GLY A 48 70.78 -25.20 16.00
N ALA A 49 70.04 -26.26 15.66
CA ALA A 49 68.71 -26.47 16.20
C ALA A 49 68.76 -26.65 17.73
N VAL A 50 67.82 -26.03 18.43
CA VAL A 50 67.64 -26.19 19.87
C VAL A 50 66.46 -27.13 20.09
N ALA A 51 66.72 -28.31 20.66
CA ALA A 51 65.69 -29.26 21.05
C ALA A 51 65.64 -29.33 22.59
N ALA A 52 64.54 -28.84 23.16
CA ALA A 52 64.25 -28.96 24.59
C ALA A 52 63.13 -29.99 24.78
N THR A 53 63.36 -30.99 25.61
CA THR A 53 62.38 -32.06 25.89
C THR A 53 61.44 -31.70 27.05
N GLY A 54 61.78 -30.66 27.82
CA GLY A 54 60.98 -30.14 28.93
C GLY A 54 60.38 -28.76 28.64
N ALA A 55 59.82 -28.15 29.68
CA ALA A 55 59.34 -26.77 29.61
C ALA A 55 60.50 -25.80 29.33
N VAL A 56 60.27 -24.86 28.43
CA VAL A 56 61.17 -23.74 28.18
C VAL A 56 60.46 -22.48 28.60
N THR A 57 61.04 -21.76 29.55
CA THR A 57 60.61 -20.40 29.90
C THR A 57 61.57 -19.43 29.23
N LEU A 58 61.04 -18.59 28.34
CA LEU A 58 61.76 -17.49 27.72
C LEU A 58 61.06 -16.22 28.15
N GLY A 59 61.81 -15.22 28.58
CA GLY A 59 61.26 -13.95 29.07
C GLY A 59 60.45 -14.13 30.35
N ASP A 60 61.10 -14.06 31.50
CA ASP A 60 60.48 -14.22 32.82
C ASP A 60 59.96 -12.90 33.42
N ALA A 61 60.23 -11.76 32.76
CA ALA A 61 59.71 -10.45 33.11
C ALA A 61 58.75 -9.90 32.04
N ALA A 62 57.82 -9.03 32.46
CA ALA A 62 56.84 -8.38 31.56
C ALA A 62 57.49 -7.47 30.50
N THR A 63 58.76 -7.10 30.67
CA THR A 63 59.54 -6.28 29.73
C THR A 63 60.26 -7.11 28.68
N ASP A 64 60.30 -8.42 28.82
CA ASP A 64 61.11 -9.27 27.95
C ASP A 64 60.46 -9.40 26.57
N VAL A 65 61.30 -9.33 25.55
CA VAL A 65 60.88 -9.45 24.15
C VAL A 65 61.47 -10.74 23.60
N ILE A 66 60.59 -11.67 23.24
CA ILE A 66 60.95 -12.86 22.47
C ILE A 66 60.79 -12.51 20.99
N LEU A 67 61.91 -12.32 20.29
CA LEU A 67 61.90 -12.08 18.86
C LEU A 67 62.05 -13.41 18.10
N SER A 68 61.01 -13.83 17.39
CA SER A 68 61.09 -14.88 16.38
C SER A 68 61.10 -14.26 14.99
N THR A 69 62.16 -14.48 14.23
CA THR A 69 62.22 -14.11 12.80
C THR A 69 61.59 -15.18 11.90
N GLY A 70 61.33 -16.38 12.43
CA GLY A 70 60.67 -17.47 11.75
C GLY A 70 59.24 -17.73 12.25
N ILE A 71 58.71 -18.90 11.90
CA ILE A 71 57.37 -19.36 12.29
C ILE A 71 57.36 -19.74 13.78
N PHE A 72 56.36 -19.25 14.51
CA PHE A 72 55.97 -19.79 15.81
C PHE A 72 54.83 -20.79 15.62
N GLN A 73 55.10 -22.09 15.78
CA GLN A 73 54.11 -23.16 15.59
C GLN A 73 53.93 -23.94 16.89
N ALA A 74 52.67 -24.12 17.32
CA ALA A 74 52.31 -25.06 18.37
C ALA A 74 51.56 -26.25 17.75
N SER A 75 51.91 -27.48 18.13
CA SER A 75 51.26 -28.69 17.61
C SER A 75 49.84 -28.92 18.14
N SER A 76 49.44 -28.22 19.20
CA SER A 76 48.10 -28.33 19.79
C SER A 76 47.51 -26.99 20.22
N THR A 77 48.13 -26.28 21.15
CA THR A 77 47.59 -25.01 21.68
C THR A 77 48.69 -23.98 21.84
N ALA A 78 48.45 -22.78 21.30
CA ALA A 78 49.18 -21.57 21.68
C ALA A 78 48.23 -20.72 22.55
N LEU A 79 48.63 -20.42 23.79
CA LEU A 79 47.87 -19.57 24.70
C LEU A 79 48.54 -18.21 24.81
N PHE A 80 47.80 -17.14 24.51
CA PHE A 80 48.21 -15.77 24.80
C PHE A 80 47.36 -15.25 25.96
N GLY A 81 47.97 -15.03 27.13
CA GLY A 81 47.25 -14.59 28.33
C GLY A 81 46.79 -13.13 28.31
N GLY A 82 47.23 -12.36 27.29
CA GLY A 82 46.88 -10.96 27.09
C GLY A 82 46.34 -10.68 25.68
N ALA A 83 46.22 -9.40 25.34
CA ALA A 83 45.81 -8.99 24.00
C ALA A 83 46.83 -9.45 22.94
N VAL A 84 46.34 -9.99 21.83
CA VAL A 84 47.14 -10.27 20.64
C VAL A 84 47.01 -9.08 19.70
N THR A 85 48.11 -8.38 19.46
CA THR A 85 48.17 -7.27 18.51
C THR A 85 48.99 -7.69 17.29
N THR A 86 48.41 -7.60 16.11
CA THR A 86 49.10 -7.86 14.85
C THR A 86 49.17 -6.58 14.02
N TYR A 87 50.34 -6.29 13.46
CA TYR A 87 50.57 -5.08 12.65
C TYR A 87 50.21 -5.27 11.17
N ALA A 88 49.84 -6.49 10.78
CA ALA A 88 49.51 -6.89 9.42
C ALA A 88 48.31 -7.84 9.43
N ASN A 89 47.97 -8.36 8.25
CA ASN A 89 46.87 -9.31 8.09
C ASN A 89 47.09 -10.53 8.97
N SER A 90 46.03 -10.93 9.69
CA SER A 90 45.96 -12.19 10.42
C SER A 90 44.92 -13.06 9.75
N THR A 91 45.28 -14.30 9.45
CA THR A 91 44.33 -15.30 8.93
C THR A 91 43.96 -16.22 10.09
N PHE A 92 42.67 -16.29 10.41
CA PHE A 92 42.13 -17.26 11.36
C PHE A 92 41.20 -18.20 10.61
N GLY A 93 41.38 -19.50 10.83
CA GLY A 93 40.56 -20.54 10.23
C GLY A 93 40.73 -20.66 8.71
N ASP A 94 41.92 -21.09 8.27
CA ASP A 94 42.28 -21.25 6.87
C ASP A 94 41.86 -22.60 6.26
N ALA A 95 41.38 -23.54 7.07
CA ALA A 95 40.77 -24.79 6.63
C ALA A 95 39.23 -24.78 6.78
N ALA A 96 38.54 -25.56 5.95
CA ALA A 96 37.07 -25.63 5.92
C ALA A 96 36.42 -26.09 7.24
N THR A 97 37.18 -26.73 8.11
CA THR A 97 36.74 -27.22 9.43
C THR A 97 37.03 -26.27 10.57
N ASP A 98 37.78 -25.20 10.32
CA ASP A 98 38.25 -24.34 11.39
C ASP A 98 37.12 -23.50 11.96
N ILE A 99 37.18 -23.27 13.28
CA ILE A 99 36.22 -22.46 14.00
C ILE A 99 36.96 -21.31 14.64
N SER A 100 36.67 -20.09 14.19
CA SER A 100 37.06 -18.87 14.89
C SER A 100 35.96 -18.48 15.87
N LEU A 101 36.07 -18.94 17.12
CA LEU A 101 35.08 -18.68 18.16
C LEU A 101 35.37 -17.35 18.89
N PHE A 102 34.41 -16.42 18.83
CA PHE A 102 34.41 -15.21 19.66
C PHE A 102 33.34 -15.37 20.75
N THR A 103 33.75 -15.56 22.00
CA THR A 103 32.80 -15.63 23.15
C THR A 103 32.28 -14.24 23.57
N GLY A 104 32.98 -13.18 23.14
CA GLY A 104 32.59 -11.79 23.36
C GLY A 104 32.08 -11.12 22.08
N ARG A 105 32.61 -9.92 21.80
CA ARG A 105 32.21 -9.11 20.65
C ARG A 105 33.27 -9.19 19.56
N LEU A 106 32.84 -9.36 18.32
CA LEU A 106 33.66 -8.95 17.17
C LEU A 106 33.46 -7.45 16.97
N HIS A 107 34.48 -6.65 17.29
CA HIS A 107 34.43 -5.20 17.16
C HIS A 107 35.34 -4.75 16.00
N ALA A 108 34.75 -4.20 14.94
CA ALA A 108 35.47 -3.54 13.86
C ALA A 108 35.25 -2.03 13.94
N SER A 109 36.32 -1.24 13.98
CA SER A 109 36.24 0.22 14.10
C SER A 109 35.78 0.93 12.82
N SER A 110 35.87 0.25 11.66
CA SER A 110 35.40 0.77 10.37
C SER A 110 34.51 -0.25 9.65
N THR A 111 35.08 -1.39 9.23
CA THR A 111 34.38 -2.33 8.34
C THR A 111 34.61 -3.77 8.79
N ALA A 112 33.53 -4.55 8.86
CA ALA A 112 33.58 -6.01 8.89
C ALA A 112 32.96 -6.52 7.58
N LEU A 113 33.77 -7.16 6.72
CA LEU A 113 33.31 -7.73 5.46
C LEU A 113 33.06 -9.23 5.64
N LEU A 114 31.84 -9.68 5.35
CA LEU A 114 31.45 -11.09 5.33
C LEU A 114 31.06 -11.45 3.89
N SER A 115 31.97 -12.08 3.15
CA SER A 115 31.80 -12.39 1.71
C SER A 115 31.05 -13.70 1.43
N PHE A 116 30.48 -14.32 2.47
CA PHE A 116 29.74 -15.57 2.42
C PHE A 116 28.39 -15.41 3.13
N PRO A 117 27.42 -16.32 2.90
CA PRO A 117 26.17 -16.32 3.66
C PRO A 117 26.43 -16.31 5.18
N VAL A 118 25.70 -15.45 5.88
CA VAL A 118 25.79 -15.30 7.34
C VAL A 118 24.53 -15.88 7.95
N SER A 119 24.68 -16.82 8.87
CA SER A 119 23.58 -17.39 9.65
C SER A 119 23.63 -16.85 11.09
N PHE A 120 22.52 -16.31 11.56
CA PHE A 120 22.34 -15.91 12.96
C PHE A 120 21.42 -16.92 13.63
N TYR A 121 21.87 -17.52 14.75
CA TYR A 121 21.10 -18.55 15.46
C TYR A 121 19.93 -17.99 16.27
N ASP A 122 20.01 -16.74 16.71
CA ASP A 122 18.97 -16.09 17.50
C ASP A 122 18.45 -14.84 16.79
N SER A 123 19.18 -13.72 16.91
CA SER A 123 18.73 -12.43 16.38
C SER A 123 19.88 -11.66 15.74
N LEU A 124 19.53 -10.85 14.73
CA LEU A 124 20.38 -9.80 14.18
C LEU A 124 19.82 -8.44 14.61
N THR A 125 20.58 -7.71 15.43
CA THR A 125 20.17 -6.38 15.94
C THR A 125 21.06 -5.30 15.35
N PHE A 126 20.46 -4.31 14.67
CA PHE A 126 21.13 -3.10 14.22
C PHE A 126 20.84 -1.96 15.20
N ALA A 127 21.66 -1.81 16.24
CA ALA A 127 21.51 -0.76 17.24
C ALA A 127 22.40 0.44 16.91
N SER A 128 21.79 1.60 16.64
CA SER A 128 22.48 2.90 16.58
C SER A 128 21.67 3.94 17.33
N THR A 129 22.34 4.74 18.16
CA THR A 129 21.74 5.85 18.92
C THR A 129 21.46 7.09 18.07
N THR A 130 21.91 7.09 16.82
CA THR A 130 21.67 8.11 15.79
C THR A 130 21.10 7.41 14.57
N ALA A 131 19.87 7.74 14.18
CA ALA A 131 19.12 7.07 13.11
C ALA A 131 19.70 7.28 11.69
N THR A 132 20.93 6.82 11.46
CA THR A 132 21.66 6.90 10.18
C THR A 132 22.14 5.53 9.71
N THR A 133 21.82 4.44 10.43
CA THR A 133 22.10 3.08 9.96
C THR A 133 21.25 2.78 8.74
N THR A 134 21.87 2.79 7.57
CA THR A 134 21.29 2.30 6.33
C THR A 134 21.68 0.84 6.15
N VAL A 135 20.69 -0.05 6.03
CA VAL A 135 20.92 -1.39 5.50
C VAL A 135 20.75 -1.28 3.99
N SER A 136 21.88 -1.19 3.28
CA SER A 136 21.90 -1.06 1.81
C SER A 136 22.05 -2.43 1.15
N PHE A 137 21.25 -2.66 0.13
CA PHE A 137 21.22 -3.89 -0.65
C PHE A 137 21.59 -3.53 -2.09
N THR A 138 22.78 -3.95 -2.53
CA THR A 138 23.38 -3.44 -3.79
C THR A 138 23.08 -4.30 -5.02
N SER A 139 22.60 -5.54 -4.84
CA SER A 139 22.41 -6.48 -5.96
C SER A 139 21.11 -7.28 -5.89
N THR A 140 20.68 -7.66 -4.69
CA THR A 140 19.45 -8.43 -4.45
C THR A 140 18.74 -7.84 -3.24
N GLY A 141 17.41 -7.76 -3.34
CA GLY A 141 16.58 -7.28 -2.24
C GLY A 141 16.59 -8.18 -1.01
N ILE A 142 15.78 -7.84 0.00
CA ILE A 142 15.46 -8.79 1.06
C ILE A 142 14.23 -9.56 0.65
N ASN A 143 14.29 -10.90 0.72
CA ASN A 143 13.12 -11.75 0.66
C ASN A 143 13.00 -12.49 2.00
N PHE A 144 12.06 -12.07 2.84
CA PHE A 144 11.75 -12.79 4.07
C PHE A 144 10.85 -13.97 3.73
N ASP A 145 11.22 -15.17 4.19
CA ASP A 145 10.46 -16.41 4.02
C ASP A 145 9.88 -16.55 2.60
N SER A 146 10.80 -16.77 1.64
CA SER A 146 10.53 -16.94 0.19
C SER A 146 9.14 -16.50 -0.27
N ASN A 147 9.00 -15.19 -0.45
CA ASN A 147 7.91 -14.44 -1.07
C ASN A 147 6.90 -13.82 -0.10
N THR A 148 7.05 -13.95 1.23
CA THR A 148 6.11 -13.30 2.16
C THR A 148 6.26 -11.78 2.18
N PHE A 149 7.49 -11.26 2.29
CA PHE A 149 7.78 -9.83 2.25
C PHE A 149 9.08 -9.58 1.48
N VAL A 150 8.99 -8.75 0.44
CA VAL A 150 10.10 -8.44 -0.46
C VAL A 150 10.37 -6.95 -0.47
N LEU A 151 11.62 -6.57 -0.23
CA LEU A 151 12.13 -5.22 -0.50
C LEU A 151 13.05 -5.32 -1.72
N ASP A 152 12.62 -4.83 -2.88
CA ASP A 152 13.44 -4.80 -4.10
C ASP A 152 14.04 -3.39 -4.32
N PRO A 153 15.32 -3.18 -3.96
CA PRO A 153 15.99 -1.90 -4.10
C PRO A 153 16.30 -1.57 -5.57
N ASN A 154 16.44 -2.57 -6.44
CA ASN A 154 16.81 -2.33 -7.84
C ASN A 154 15.65 -1.71 -8.62
N SER A 155 14.42 -2.05 -8.23
CA SER A 155 13.20 -1.54 -8.84
C SER A 155 12.48 -0.47 -8.01
N ASN A 156 12.98 -0.14 -6.81
CA ASN A 156 12.33 0.70 -5.80
C ASN A 156 10.92 0.20 -5.43
N ARG A 157 10.79 -1.10 -5.10
CA ARG A 157 9.49 -1.75 -4.85
C ARG A 157 9.44 -2.51 -3.54
N ILE A 158 8.24 -2.63 -3.01
CA ILE A 158 7.91 -3.44 -1.83
C ILE A 158 6.79 -4.40 -2.22
N GLY A 159 6.99 -5.69 -1.95
CA GLY A 159 6.03 -6.76 -2.20
C GLY A 159 5.59 -7.46 -0.93
N ILE A 160 4.33 -7.85 -0.88
CA ILE A 160 3.78 -8.80 0.09
C ILE A 160 3.16 -9.95 -0.71
N LEU A 161 3.54 -11.20 -0.39
CA LEU A 161 3.12 -12.41 -1.11
C LEU A 161 3.50 -12.43 -2.61
N THR A 162 4.57 -11.71 -2.98
CA THR A 162 5.11 -11.67 -4.35
C THR A 162 6.62 -11.51 -4.34
N ALA A 163 7.32 -12.33 -5.14
CA ALA A 163 8.77 -12.28 -5.31
C ALA A 163 9.22 -11.11 -6.19
N THR A 164 8.35 -10.66 -7.09
CA THR A 164 8.64 -9.74 -8.18
C THR A 164 7.53 -8.71 -8.25
N PRO A 165 7.49 -7.72 -7.33
CA PRO A 165 6.46 -6.70 -7.35
C PRO A 165 6.48 -5.96 -8.69
N ALA A 166 5.34 -5.77 -9.33
CA ALA A 166 5.14 -4.96 -10.52
C ALA A 166 5.00 -3.46 -10.19
N TYR A 167 4.57 -3.13 -8.97
CA TYR A 167 4.32 -1.76 -8.50
C TYR A 167 5.22 -1.37 -7.33
N SER A 168 5.34 -0.07 -7.03
CA SER A 168 6.15 0.44 -5.91
C SER A 168 5.75 -0.15 -4.56
N PHE A 169 4.45 -0.40 -4.37
CA PHE A 169 3.93 -1.20 -3.27
C PHE A 169 2.88 -2.16 -3.83
N GLU A 170 3.07 -3.45 -3.61
CA GLU A 170 2.17 -4.49 -4.08
C GLU A 170 1.86 -5.48 -2.97
N VAL A 171 0.57 -5.79 -2.82
CA VAL A 171 0.09 -6.92 -2.04
C VAL A 171 -0.58 -7.87 -3.01
N ASN A 172 0.06 -9.00 -3.31
CA ASN A 172 -0.52 -10.05 -4.14
C ASN A 172 -1.42 -10.94 -3.27
N GLY A 173 -2.55 -10.38 -2.85
CA GLY A 173 -3.47 -10.97 -1.88
C GLY A 173 -4.47 -9.96 -1.33
N THR A 174 -4.96 -10.23 -0.11
CA THR A 174 -5.88 -9.31 0.59
C THR A 174 -5.07 -8.40 1.53
N ALA A 175 -5.27 -7.09 1.40
CA ALA A 175 -4.75 -6.10 2.35
C ALA A 175 -5.89 -5.59 3.23
N SER A 176 -5.66 -5.54 4.55
CA SER A 176 -6.54 -4.87 5.50
C SER A 176 -5.84 -3.64 6.06
N SER A 177 -6.55 -2.52 6.13
CA SER A 177 -6.03 -1.26 6.68
C SER A 177 -7.12 -0.52 7.43
N SER A 178 -6.78 0.11 8.56
CA SER A 178 -7.72 0.99 9.27
C SER A 178 -7.94 2.31 8.52
N ASN A 179 -6.95 2.74 7.75
CA ASN A 179 -7.04 3.91 6.88
C ASN A 179 -6.20 3.69 5.62
N LEU A 180 -6.79 3.88 4.43
CA LEU A 180 -6.10 3.86 3.15
C LEU A 180 -6.19 5.25 2.53
N ILE A 181 -5.05 5.96 2.49
CA ILE A 181 -4.94 7.27 1.87
C ILE A 181 -4.27 7.10 0.50
N ALA A 182 -5.05 7.22 -0.57
CA ALA A 182 -4.51 7.29 -1.93
C ALA A 182 -4.34 8.77 -2.32
N GLY A 183 -3.13 9.18 -2.70
CA GLY A 183 -2.82 10.61 -2.92
C GLY A 183 -3.57 11.26 -4.08
N VAL A 184 -3.94 10.49 -5.11
CA VAL A 184 -4.64 11.00 -6.30
C VAL A 184 -5.94 10.23 -6.55
N SER A 185 -5.83 8.91 -6.73
CA SER A 185 -6.97 8.04 -7.04
C SER A 185 -6.81 6.66 -6.41
N LEU A 186 -7.94 6.03 -6.07
CA LEU A 186 -8.02 4.64 -5.66
C LEU A 186 -8.72 3.85 -6.77
N GLY A 187 -7.98 3.01 -7.48
CA GLY A 187 -8.55 2.10 -8.48
C GLY A 187 -9.10 0.84 -7.81
N VAL A 188 -10.35 0.48 -8.11
CA VAL A 188 -10.96 -0.79 -7.72
C VAL A 188 -11.31 -1.57 -8.99
N ALA A 189 -10.47 -2.55 -9.34
CA ALA A 189 -10.77 -3.52 -10.40
C ALA A 189 -11.01 -4.87 -9.74
N SER A 190 -12.15 -5.52 -10.00
CA SER A 190 -12.45 -6.81 -9.38
C SER A 190 -13.05 -7.79 -10.38
N SER A 191 -12.60 -9.04 -10.32
CA SER A 191 -13.20 -10.19 -11.01
C SER A 191 -14.20 -10.96 -10.14
N SER A 192 -14.34 -10.65 -8.85
CA SER A 192 -15.30 -11.29 -7.92
C SER A 192 -15.51 -10.48 -6.60
N PRO A 193 -16.11 -9.27 -6.63
CA PRO A 193 -16.37 -8.50 -5.41
C PRO A 193 -17.73 -8.88 -4.78
N SER A 194 -17.84 -8.90 -3.46
CA SER A 194 -19.14 -9.01 -2.76
C SER A 194 -19.97 -7.73 -2.86
N THR A 195 -19.31 -6.57 -2.98
CA THR A 195 -19.86 -5.24 -3.32
C THR A 195 -18.75 -4.38 -3.96
N THR A 196 -18.94 -3.85 -5.16
CA THR A 196 -17.90 -3.22 -6.02
C THR A 196 -17.17 -2.00 -5.43
N PHE A 197 -17.79 -1.27 -4.52
CA PHE A 197 -17.19 -0.31 -3.58
C PHE A 197 -18.19 -0.18 -2.42
N GLY A 198 -18.01 -0.97 -1.36
CA GLY A 198 -18.93 -1.02 -0.23
C GLY A 198 -18.41 -0.17 0.93
N VAL A 199 -19.11 0.92 1.25
CA VAL A 199 -18.90 1.66 2.51
C VAL A 199 -19.92 1.19 3.54
N ALA A 200 -19.46 0.64 4.65
CA ALA A 200 -20.32 0.46 5.83
C ALA A 200 -20.38 1.81 6.57
N GLY A 201 -21.54 2.47 6.51
CA GLY A 201 -21.72 3.84 7.01
C GLY A 201 -21.85 4.86 5.88
N SER A 202 -21.38 6.09 6.09
CA SER A 202 -21.50 7.18 5.12
C SER A 202 -20.26 7.27 4.21
N GLY A 203 -20.46 7.22 2.89
CA GLY A 203 -19.45 7.62 1.91
C GLY A 203 -19.65 9.07 1.50
N TYR A 204 -18.64 9.93 1.72
CA TYR A 204 -18.68 11.33 1.31
C TYR A 204 -17.89 11.52 0.01
N PHE A 205 -18.58 11.83 -1.10
CA PHE A 205 -17.97 12.22 -2.37
C PHE A 205 -18.10 13.74 -2.53
N SER A 206 -17.07 14.50 -2.16
CA SER A 206 -17.11 15.97 -2.08
C SER A 206 -17.17 16.68 -3.43
N THR A 207 -16.72 16.03 -4.50
CA THR A 207 -16.76 16.55 -5.88
C THR A 207 -17.65 15.72 -6.80
N GLY A 208 -18.54 14.89 -6.24
CA GLY A 208 -19.43 13.99 -6.98
C GLY A 208 -18.83 12.61 -7.28
N LEU A 209 -19.67 11.70 -7.79
CA LEU A 209 -19.29 10.36 -8.25
C LEU A 209 -19.26 10.35 -9.79
N GLY A 210 -18.08 10.35 -10.39
CA GLY A 210 -17.90 10.27 -11.84
C GLY A 210 -18.13 8.84 -12.34
N VAL A 211 -19.38 8.46 -12.57
CA VAL A 211 -19.72 7.21 -13.28
C VAL A 211 -20.06 7.54 -14.73
N GLY A 212 -19.25 7.08 -15.69
CA GLY A 212 -19.55 7.27 -17.11
C GLY A 212 -20.88 6.61 -17.50
N ILE A 213 -21.10 5.38 -17.01
CA ILE A 213 -22.37 4.64 -17.07
C ILE A 213 -22.48 3.86 -15.76
N LEU A 214 -23.56 4.04 -15.00
CA LEU A 214 -23.87 3.21 -13.83
C LEU A 214 -24.80 2.07 -14.26
N ASN A 215 -24.25 0.86 -14.43
CA ASN A 215 -25.02 -0.34 -14.68
C ASN A 215 -25.18 -1.11 -13.36
N THR A 216 -26.38 -1.13 -12.78
CA THR A 216 -26.65 -1.90 -11.57
C THR A 216 -27.29 -3.24 -11.93
N THR A 217 -26.90 -4.33 -11.28
CA THR A 217 -27.49 -5.66 -11.51
C THR A 217 -28.99 -5.68 -11.18
N ALA A 218 -29.44 -4.82 -10.27
CA ALA A 218 -30.85 -4.62 -9.93
C ALA A 218 -31.53 -3.50 -10.74
N GLY A 219 -30.83 -2.85 -11.67
CA GLY A 219 -31.35 -1.79 -12.55
C GLY A 219 -31.79 -0.49 -11.87
N SER A 220 -31.59 -0.33 -10.56
CA SER A 220 -32.05 0.83 -9.78
C SER A 220 -30.95 1.57 -9.02
N ILE A 221 -31.16 2.86 -8.82
CA ILE A 221 -30.47 3.70 -7.82
C ILE A 221 -31.49 3.92 -6.70
N LEU A 222 -31.28 3.33 -5.52
CA LEU A 222 -32.15 3.52 -4.36
C LEU A 222 -31.60 4.65 -3.48
N ALA A 223 -32.15 5.86 -3.62
CA ALA A 223 -31.91 6.93 -2.66
C ALA A 223 -33.05 7.00 -1.63
N ASN A 224 -32.71 7.11 -0.34
CA ASN A 224 -33.68 7.17 0.75
C ASN A 224 -34.42 8.51 0.86
N VAL A 225 -33.85 9.60 0.30
CA VAL A 225 -34.41 10.94 0.37
C VAL A 225 -34.63 11.50 -1.04
N SER A 226 -33.57 11.66 -1.84
CA SER A 226 -33.69 12.26 -3.16
C SER A 226 -32.57 11.80 -4.09
N VAL A 227 -32.90 11.61 -5.38
CA VAL A 227 -31.94 11.49 -6.48
C VAL A 227 -31.97 12.82 -7.23
N GLY A 228 -30.89 13.59 -7.18
CA GLY A 228 -30.75 14.83 -7.95
C GLY A 228 -30.10 14.57 -9.30
N VAL A 229 -30.71 15.01 -10.39
CA VAL A 229 -30.09 15.09 -11.73
C VAL A 229 -29.70 16.52 -12.05
N ALA A 230 -28.56 16.96 -11.54
CA ALA A 230 -28.00 18.27 -11.87
C ALA A 230 -27.16 18.14 -13.14
N SER A 231 -27.72 18.46 -14.30
CA SER A 231 -26.94 18.46 -15.54
C SER A 231 -26.19 19.78 -15.74
N SER A 232 -24.96 19.71 -16.26
CA SER A 232 -24.17 20.89 -16.66
C SER A 232 -24.37 21.31 -18.12
N SER A 233 -25.09 20.52 -18.95
CA SER A 233 -25.70 20.89 -20.24
C SER A 233 -26.48 19.70 -20.87
N PRO A 234 -27.74 19.43 -20.49
CA PRO A 234 -28.53 18.32 -21.05
C PRO A 234 -29.37 18.76 -22.26
N TYR A 235 -29.59 17.84 -23.21
CA TYR A 235 -30.64 18.01 -24.23
C TYR A 235 -32.03 17.53 -23.71
N VAL A 236 -32.06 16.57 -22.76
CA VAL A 236 -33.19 16.17 -21.90
C VAL A 236 -32.61 15.63 -20.57
N ALA A 237 -33.10 16.07 -19.40
CA ALA A 237 -32.45 15.83 -18.10
C ALA A 237 -32.72 14.45 -17.45
N LEU A 238 -33.82 13.77 -17.82
CA LEU A 238 -34.21 12.43 -17.36
C LEU A 238 -35.04 11.77 -18.46
N GLY A 239 -34.55 10.66 -19.03
CA GLY A 239 -35.36 9.78 -19.89
C GLY A 239 -35.89 8.62 -19.06
N VAL A 240 -37.20 8.55 -18.83
CA VAL A 240 -37.83 7.38 -18.23
C VAL A 240 -38.55 6.62 -19.33
N THR A 241 -38.03 5.46 -19.71
CA THR A 241 -38.71 4.52 -20.60
C THR A 241 -39.56 3.60 -19.71
N GLY A 242 -40.86 3.88 -19.56
CA GLY A 242 -41.76 3.14 -18.68
C GLY A 242 -42.77 4.03 -17.94
N THR A 243 -43.35 3.53 -16.85
CA THR A 243 -44.29 4.29 -16.01
C THR A 243 -43.57 5.02 -14.89
N THR A 244 -43.75 6.34 -14.82
CA THR A 244 -43.35 7.15 -13.66
C THR A 244 -44.54 7.27 -12.71
N THR A 245 -44.35 6.97 -11.42
CA THR A 245 -45.35 7.24 -10.37
C THR A 245 -44.86 8.38 -9.49
N SER A 246 -45.62 9.47 -9.40
CA SER A 246 -45.39 10.52 -8.40
C SER A 246 -46.54 10.49 -7.41
N SER A 247 -46.22 10.27 -6.13
CA SER A 247 -47.21 10.25 -5.05
C SER A 247 -47.65 11.67 -4.62
N ALA A 248 -46.92 12.71 -5.03
CA ALA A 248 -47.18 14.11 -4.66
C ALA A 248 -47.37 15.05 -5.88
N GLY A 249 -47.48 14.49 -7.10
CA GLY A 249 -47.66 15.21 -8.36
C GLY A 249 -46.37 15.53 -9.11
N MET A 250 -46.47 15.89 -10.40
CA MET A 250 -45.34 16.33 -11.24
C MET A 250 -45.42 17.85 -11.42
N VAL A 251 -44.40 18.60 -10.98
CA VAL A 251 -44.31 20.02 -11.33
C VAL A 251 -43.70 20.12 -12.72
N ILE A 252 -44.50 20.53 -13.71
CA ILE A 252 -44.02 20.83 -15.06
C ILE A 252 -43.78 22.34 -15.16
N GLY A 253 -42.52 22.76 -15.12
CA GLY A 253 -42.09 24.16 -15.17
C GLY A 253 -41.71 24.75 -13.80
N ALA A 254 -41.27 26.01 -13.77
CA ALA A 254 -40.89 26.69 -12.52
C ALA A 254 -42.07 27.49 -11.95
N GLY A 255 -42.44 27.24 -10.70
CA GLY A 255 -43.41 28.05 -9.94
C GLY A 255 -44.90 27.73 -10.14
N GLY A 256 -45.25 26.65 -10.85
CA GLY A 256 -46.65 26.18 -10.99
C GLY A 256 -47.07 25.18 -9.90
N THR A 257 -48.39 24.94 -9.76
CA THR A 257 -48.91 23.81 -8.96
C THR A 257 -48.60 22.50 -9.66
N ALA A 258 -48.31 21.44 -8.90
CA ALA A 258 -48.10 20.12 -9.46
C ALA A 258 -49.32 19.68 -10.30
N LEU A 259 -49.06 19.11 -11.47
CA LEU A 259 -50.05 18.43 -12.29
C LEU A 259 -50.12 16.97 -11.82
N ASN A 260 -51.32 16.51 -11.54
CA ASN A 260 -51.65 15.13 -11.23
C ASN A 260 -51.88 14.33 -12.53
N GLN A 261 -52.54 14.92 -13.53
CA GLN A 261 -52.80 14.25 -14.81
C GLN A 261 -53.08 15.24 -15.96
N VAL A 262 -52.58 14.92 -17.16
CA VAL A 262 -53.07 15.51 -18.42
C VAL A 262 -53.94 14.48 -19.12
N LEU A 263 -55.19 14.84 -19.37
CA LEU A 263 -56.17 14.04 -20.10
C LEU A 263 -56.45 14.73 -21.44
N SER A 264 -56.73 13.95 -22.49
CA SER A 264 -57.23 14.48 -23.75
C SER A 264 -58.21 13.51 -24.37
N GLY A 265 -59.12 14.03 -25.19
CA GLY A 265 -60.13 13.22 -25.83
C GLY A 265 -61.05 14.02 -26.72
N THR A 266 -62.21 13.44 -27.00
CA THR A 266 -63.28 14.07 -27.77
C THR A 266 -64.56 14.15 -26.95
N CYS A 267 -65.42 15.10 -27.31
CA CYS A 267 -66.76 15.21 -26.78
C CYS A 267 -67.72 15.57 -27.91
N THR A 268 -69.00 15.25 -27.75
CA THR A 268 -70.05 15.53 -28.73
C THR A 268 -70.82 16.77 -28.30
N TYR A 269 -70.66 17.85 -29.06
CA TYR A 269 -71.48 19.05 -28.93
C TYR A 269 -72.80 18.85 -29.67
N ASN A 270 -73.91 18.80 -28.94
CA ASN A 270 -75.26 18.73 -29.52
C ASN A 270 -76.18 19.74 -28.80
N PRO A 271 -76.33 20.96 -29.33
CA PRO A 271 -77.08 22.01 -28.66
C PRO A 271 -78.59 21.77 -28.65
N ALA A 272 -79.12 20.93 -29.56
CA ALA A 272 -80.53 20.57 -29.72
C ALA A 272 -81.53 21.75 -29.79
N ALA A 273 -81.04 22.99 -29.82
CA ALA A 273 -81.80 24.22 -29.80
C ALA A 273 -81.11 25.29 -30.65
N ALA A 274 -81.91 26.19 -31.22
CA ALA A 274 -81.40 27.36 -31.91
C ALA A 274 -80.80 28.34 -30.89
N ILE A 275 -79.62 28.89 -31.21
CA ILE A 275 -79.01 29.97 -30.44
C ILE A 275 -79.59 31.27 -30.95
N THR A 276 -80.40 31.95 -30.13
CA THR A 276 -81.01 33.24 -30.48
C THR A 276 -79.92 34.28 -30.80
N GLY A 277 -80.18 35.17 -31.77
CA GLY A 277 -79.23 36.21 -32.15
C GLY A 277 -78.84 37.10 -30.97
N SER A 278 -77.55 37.44 -30.87
CA SER A 278 -76.97 38.22 -29.78
C SER A 278 -77.14 37.59 -28.39
N THR A 279 -77.27 36.27 -28.32
CA THR A 279 -77.34 35.51 -27.06
C THR A 279 -76.30 34.39 -27.03
N THR A 280 -76.04 33.88 -25.82
CA THR A 280 -75.15 32.72 -25.58
C THR A 280 -75.99 31.53 -25.16
N LEU A 281 -75.75 30.38 -25.78
CA LEU A 281 -76.27 29.10 -25.31
C LEU A 281 -75.16 28.35 -24.59
N SER A 282 -75.40 28.00 -23.32
CA SER A 282 -74.56 27.06 -22.58
C SER A 282 -75.18 25.67 -22.64
N THR A 283 -74.45 24.71 -23.19
CA THR A 283 -74.90 23.33 -23.33
C THR A 283 -73.75 22.36 -23.09
N ASN A 284 -74.08 21.08 -22.97
CA ASN A 284 -73.13 20.04 -22.65
C ASN A 284 -72.49 19.49 -23.93
N CYS A 285 -71.16 19.51 -23.96
CA CYS A 285 -70.37 18.63 -24.79
C CYS A 285 -70.23 17.29 -24.05
N THR A 286 -71.01 16.30 -24.48
CA THR A 286 -71.14 15.02 -23.77
C THR A 286 -70.04 14.05 -24.17
N SER A 287 -69.87 12.97 -23.39
CA SER A 287 -68.89 11.91 -23.67
C SER A 287 -67.42 12.34 -23.52
N ALA A 288 -67.15 13.38 -22.73
CA ALA A 288 -65.81 13.85 -22.38
C ALA A 288 -65.18 12.94 -21.30
N THR A 289 -65.01 11.67 -21.65
CA THR A 289 -64.65 10.59 -20.71
C THR A 289 -63.39 10.93 -19.91
N GLY A 290 -63.49 10.88 -18.58
CA GLY A 290 -62.40 11.14 -17.64
C GLY A 290 -62.32 12.57 -17.10
N VAL A 291 -63.03 13.52 -17.69
CA VAL A 291 -63.18 14.89 -17.17
C VAL A 291 -64.04 14.85 -15.91
N ARG A 292 -63.55 15.43 -14.81
CA ARG A 292 -64.25 15.56 -13.53
C ARG A 292 -64.45 17.02 -13.17
N ASN A 293 -65.39 17.28 -12.27
CA ASN A 293 -65.61 18.62 -11.71
C ASN A 293 -64.31 19.21 -11.12
N GLY A 294 -63.94 20.40 -11.58
CA GLY A 294 -62.74 21.11 -11.13
C GLY A 294 -61.50 20.90 -12.01
N ASP A 295 -61.54 19.99 -12.98
CA ASP A 295 -60.46 19.88 -13.98
C ASP A 295 -60.39 21.15 -14.83
N ARG A 296 -59.18 21.65 -15.14
CA ARG A 296 -59.01 22.77 -16.07
C ARG A 296 -59.12 22.26 -17.50
N VAL A 297 -60.24 22.56 -18.15
CA VAL A 297 -60.54 22.09 -19.50
C VAL A 297 -60.27 23.15 -20.56
N TYR A 298 -59.64 22.72 -21.64
CA TYR A 298 -59.43 23.46 -22.87
C TYR A 298 -60.11 22.69 -23.99
N VAL A 299 -60.95 23.37 -24.77
CA VAL A 299 -61.75 22.74 -25.81
C VAL A 299 -61.52 23.45 -27.13
N THR A 300 -61.33 22.67 -28.18
CA THR A 300 -61.16 23.16 -29.53
C THR A 300 -62.35 22.69 -30.37
N PRO A 301 -63.27 23.60 -30.75
CA PRO A 301 -64.36 23.24 -31.64
C PRO A 301 -63.81 22.91 -33.03
N ARG A 302 -64.30 21.82 -33.64
CA ARG A 302 -63.81 21.40 -34.97
C ARG A 302 -64.30 22.34 -36.08
N THR A 303 -65.60 22.63 -36.09
CA THR A 303 -66.27 23.56 -37.00
C THR A 303 -67.49 24.13 -36.30
N LEU A 304 -67.64 25.45 -36.33
CA LEU A 304 -68.85 26.16 -35.94
C LEU A 304 -69.46 26.81 -37.18
N GLU A 305 -70.78 26.92 -37.23
CA GLU A 305 -71.47 27.70 -38.26
C GLU A 305 -70.99 29.15 -38.23
N THR A 306 -71.03 29.82 -39.39
CA THR A 306 -70.65 31.23 -39.48
C THR A 306 -71.48 32.06 -38.49
N HIS A 307 -70.84 33.05 -37.84
CA HIS A 307 -71.44 33.90 -36.80
C HIS A 307 -71.63 33.24 -35.42
N LEU A 308 -71.09 32.04 -35.21
CA LEU A 308 -70.98 31.42 -33.89
C LEU A 308 -69.55 31.45 -33.36
N ILE A 309 -69.40 31.74 -32.06
CA ILE A 309 -68.12 31.81 -31.38
C ILE A 309 -68.23 31.01 -30.08
N MET A 310 -67.34 30.04 -29.87
CA MET A 310 -67.19 29.41 -28.56
C MET A 310 -66.54 30.39 -27.59
N THR A 311 -67.18 30.65 -26.46
CA THR A 311 -66.75 31.67 -25.50
C THR A 311 -66.20 31.09 -24.20
N SER A 312 -66.63 29.90 -23.80
CA SER A 312 -66.10 29.24 -22.60
C SER A 312 -66.28 27.72 -22.64
N ALA A 313 -65.42 27.04 -21.89
CA ALA A 313 -65.55 25.64 -21.51
C ALA A 313 -65.37 25.52 -19.99
N SER A 314 -66.12 24.62 -19.37
CA SER A 314 -66.01 24.33 -17.95
C SER A 314 -66.29 22.85 -17.71
N SER A 315 -65.46 22.20 -16.89
CA SER A 315 -65.81 20.91 -16.31
C SER A 315 -66.94 21.17 -15.31
N THR A 316 -68.14 20.68 -15.61
CA THR A 316 -69.29 20.89 -14.73
C THR A 316 -69.23 19.97 -13.51
N ALA A 317 -70.20 20.12 -12.59
CA ALA A 317 -70.39 19.20 -11.47
C ALA A 317 -70.65 17.73 -11.88
N THR A 318 -70.95 17.47 -13.16
CA THR A 318 -71.19 16.13 -13.70
C THR A 318 -69.92 15.60 -14.38
N ASP A 319 -69.50 14.40 -13.99
CA ASP A 319 -68.40 13.69 -14.63
C ASP A 319 -68.69 13.39 -16.11
N ASP A 320 -67.63 13.25 -16.90
CA ASP A 320 -67.64 12.92 -18.33
C ASP A 320 -68.34 13.96 -19.24
N VAL A 321 -68.54 15.18 -18.74
CA VAL A 321 -69.21 16.26 -19.45
C VAL A 321 -68.42 17.57 -19.35
N ILE A 322 -68.32 18.28 -20.46
CA ILE A 322 -67.81 19.64 -20.50
C ILE A 322 -68.97 20.56 -20.89
N GLN A 323 -69.33 21.51 -20.04
CA GLN A 323 -70.23 22.58 -20.47
C GLN A 323 -69.46 23.55 -21.32
N VAL A 324 -70.01 23.85 -22.48
CA VAL A 324 -69.46 24.81 -23.43
C VAL A 324 -70.49 25.89 -23.68
N SER A 325 -70.01 27.12 -23.84
CA SER A 325 -70.86 28.25 -24.17
C SER A 325 -70.55 28.73 -25.58
N VAL A 326 -71.59 28.89 -26.39
CA VAL A 326 -71.49 29.37 -27.77
C VAL A 326 -72.35 30.62 -27.94
N TYR A 327 -71.72 31.70 -28.36
CA TYR A 327 -72.33 32.99 -28.61
C TYR A 327 -72.69 33.13 -30.09
N ASN A 328 -73.92 33.55 -30.37
CA ASN A 328 -74.36 33.96 -31.70
C ASN A 328 -74.23 35.48 -31.82
N THR A 329 -73.48 35.96 -32.82
CA THR A 329 -73.25 37.40 -33.00
C THR A 329 -74.49 38.20 -33.40
N GLY A 330 -75.57 37.54 -33.83
CA GLY A 330 -76.87 38.15 -34.12
C GLY A 330 -77.03 38.72 -35.52
N VAL A 331 -76.07 38.51 -36.42
CA VAL A 331 -76.07 39.08 -37.78
C VAL A 331 -77.20 38.53 -38.67
N ILE A 332 -77.59 37.26 -38.50
CA ILE A 332 -78.57 36.58 -39.37
C ILE A 332 -79.74 35.93 -38.59
N GLY A 333 -80.00 36.37 -37.35
CA GLY A 333 -81.05 35.80 -36.50
C GLY A 333 -80.61 34.53 -35.75
N ALA A 334 -81.55 33.67 -35.39
CA ALA A 334 -81.27 32.45 -34.64
C ALA A 334 -80.61 31.37 -35.53
N ILE A 335 -79.54 30.74 -35.04
CA ILE A 335 -78.78 29.71 -35.76
C ILE A 335 -78.88 28.41 -34.97
N THR A 336 -79.22 27.30 -35.64
CA THR A 336 -79.22 25.96 -35.03
C THR A 336 -77.93 25.25 -35.44
N PRO A 337 -76.95 25.09 -34.52
CA PRO A 337 -75.71 24.41 -34.85
C PRO A 337 -75.94 22.92 -35.08
N THR A 338 -75.20 22.34 -36.02
CA THR A 338 -75.15 20.90 -36.24
C THR A 338 -74.39 20.20 -35.11
N SER A 339 -74.77 18.97 -34.81
CA SER A 339 -74.02 18.16 -33.84
C SER A 339 -72.62 17.88 -34.36
N ALA A 340 -71.60 18.11 -33.54
CA ALA A 340 -70.19 17.98 -33.94
C ALA A 340 -69.32 17.36 -32.85
N THR A 341 -68.27 16.66 -33.26
CA THR A 341 -67.25 16.13 -32.34
C THR A 341 -66.15 17.18 -32.14
N TRP A 342 -65.97 17.62 -30.91
CA TRP A 342 -64.94 18.58 -30.50
C TRP A 342 -63.81 17.84 -29.78
N THR A 343 -62.61 18.41 -29.81
CA THR A 343 -61.46 17.88 -29.05
C THR A 343 -61.26 18.68 -27.78
N TRP A 344 -60.76 18.02 -26.74
CA TRP A 344 -60.49 18.64 -25.46
C TRP A 344 -59.20 18.12 -24.83
N MET A 345 -58.64 18.96 -23.96
CA MET A 345 -57.56 18.64 -23.04
C MET A 345 -58.01 19.08 -21.65
N ALA A 346 -57.82 18.22 -20.65
CA ALA A 346 -58.11 18.54 -19.26
C ALA A 346 -56.85 18.34 -18.41
N ILE A 347 -56.64 19.26 -17.46
CA ILE A 347 -55.49 19.24 -16.56
C ILE A 347 -56.03 19.14 -15.13
N ARG A 348 -55.53 18.13 -14.41
CA ARG A 348 -55.76 17.90 -12.98
C ARG A 348 -54.46 18.00 -12.22
#